data_AF-A0A3A8LS78-F1
#
_entry.id   AF-A0A3A8LS78-F1
#
_cell.length_a   1.000
_cell.length_b   1.000
_cell.length_c   1.000
_cell.angle_alpha   90.00
_cell.angle_beta   90.00
_cell.angle_gamma   90.00
#
_symmetry.space_group_name_H-M   'P 1'
#
loop_
_entity.id
_entity.type
_entity.pdbx_description
1 polymer ?
#
loop_
_entity_poly.entity_id
_entity_poly.type
_entity_poly.pdbx_seq_one_letter_code
_entity_poly.pdbx_strand_id
1 'polypeptide(L)'
;MLLGVALTLGACGKDKDEVEEPALQPGAQGEVEFTETGPVRLKLSVKAGQLYRFVCDVVPIPGVTRWGCVTQLRDATSLEPLGEPRSSGITPSRKGRITVFWTASADGPVVMELQSPVPEDTGAFHYLFTEAVDDAGGSADEAVSRSVTEPTFQGFTESSADVDAWRFSVPTDRILKANCWALEDGRDPDMEIIRPDGTSLGTHNFFDYIFWTGIPYLAVKNVGGGDLVLLVRGYQKVPSLYSPRYECQVVDAGPDDHGDVAAQATVVTVPARVDVTFGSRNDVDVLAADLLAGHVYLLKDVTGSGIPVYCGTTVTDAQGVQQGSKLATYGEGARFTATTSGRYSFALERSFSNGPNGWIYPPSHRYEITDVTP
;
A
#
# COMPACT_ATOMS: atom_id res chain seq x y z
N MET A 1 4.19 -54.89 4.15
CA MET A 1 3.51 -55.62 3.05
C MET A 1 2.34 -54.74 2.62
N LEU A 2 2.47 -53.78 1.70
CA LEU A 2 3.02 -53.79 0.33
C LEU A 2 2.16 -54.62 -0.63
N LEU A 3 1.36 -53.91 -1.43
CA LEU A 3 1.10 -54.04 -2.89
C LEU A 3 -0.18 -53.22 -3.17
N GLY A 4 -0.23 -52.17 -4.01
CA GLY A 4 0.56 -51.85 -5.19
C GLY A 4 -0.20 -52.30 -6.44
N VAL A 5 -1.12 -51.46 -6.95
CA VAL A 5 -1.72 -51.66 -8.28
C VAL A 5 -1.07 -50.66 -9.23
N ALA A 6 -0.16 -51.17 -10.05
CA ALA A 6 0.40 -50.49 -11.20
C ALA A 6 -0.55 -50.70 -12.38
N LEU A 7 -0.94 -49.62 -13.06
CA LEU A 7 -1.58 -49.67 -14.37
C LEU A 7 -0.51 -49.44 -15.44
N THR A 8 -0.15 -50.51 -16.12
CA THR A 8 0.66 -50.49 -17.34
C THR A 8 -0.25 -50.32 -18.55
N LEU A 9 -0.08 -49.24 -19.31
CA LEU A 9 -0.72 -49.08 -20.63
C LEU A 9 0.23 -49.58 -21.73
N GLY A 10 -0.15 -50.70 -22.36
CA GLY A 10 0.41 -51.17 -23.62
C GLY A 10 -0.36 -50.59 -24.80
N ALA A 11 0.38 -50.09 -25.79
CA ALA A 11 -0.15 -49.55 -27.04
C ALA A 11 -0.61 -50.65 -28.00
N CYS A 12 -1.76 -50.44 -28.67
CA CYS A 12 -1.94 -50.50 -30.13
C CYS A 12 -3.43 -50.39 -30.54
N GLY A 13 -3.76 -49.34 -31.31
CA GLY A 13 -4.60 -49.47 -32.51
C GLY A 13 -6.11 -49.20 -32.42
N LYS A 14 -6.49 -48.06 -33.03
CA LYS A 14 -7.76 -47.69 -33.67
C LYS A 14 -8.83 -46.96 -32.84
N ASP A 15 -9.18 -45.80 -33.39
CA ASP A 15 -10.33 -44.91 -33.14
C ASP A 15 -10.55 -44.54 -31.67
N LYS A 16 -9.73 -43.59 -31.21
CA LYS A 16 -10.08 -42.74 -30.09
C LYS A 16 -11.25 -41.86 -30.56
N ASP A 17 -12.47 -42.23 -30.22
CA ASP A 17 -13.40 -41.21 -29.79
C ASP A 17 -12.68 -40.49 -28.63
N GLU A 18 -12.08 -39.34 -28.91
CA GLU A 18 -11.55 -38.46 -27.87
C GLU A 18 -12.75 -38.12 -26.99
N VAL A 19 -12.83 -38.78 -25.83
CA VAL A 19 -13.75 -38.40 -24.78
C VAL A 19 -13.33 -36.98 -24.40
N GLU A 20 -14.03 -36.00 -24.96
CA GLU A 20 -13.78 -34.60 -24.71
C GLU A 20 -13.86 -34.38 -23.20
N GLU A 21 -12.73 -34.03 -22.57
CA GLU A 21 -12.71 -33.85 -21.12
C GLU A 21 -13.71 -32.75 -20.74
N PRO A 22 -14.59 -33.01 -19.76
CA PRO A 22 -15.62 -32.06 -19.38
C PRO A 22 -14.97 -30.79 -18.85
N ALA A 23 -15.49 -29.63 -19.27
CA ALA A 23 -15.01 -28.34 -18.80
C ALA A 23 -15.17 -28.21 -17.28
N LEU A 24 -14.12 -27.75 -16.60
CA LEU A 24 -14.07 -27.53 -15.16
C LEU A 24 -15.15 -26.53 -14.74
N GLN A 25 -15.85 -26.83 -13.65
CA GLN A 25 -16.84 -25.95 -13.05
C GLN A 25 -16.18 -25.05 -12.00
N PRO A 26 -16.76 -23.88 -11.69
CA PRO A 26 -16.33 -23.08 -10.55
C PRO A 26 -16.33 -23.90 -9.25
N GLY A 27 -15.28 -23.73 -8.45
CA GLY A 27 -14.93 -24.58 -7.30
C GLY A 27 -13.93 -25.69 -7.63
N ALA A 28 -13.61 -25.92 -8.91
CA ALA A 28 -12.58 -26.87 -9.30
C ALA A 28 -11.18 -26.44 -8.82
N GLN A 29 -10.44 -27.42 -8.32
CA GLN A 29 -9.03 -27.27 -7.91
C GLN A 29 -8.28 -28.57 -8.19
N GLY A 30 -6.98 -28.48 -8.40
CA GLY A 30 -6.16 -29.64 -8.67
C GLY A 30 -4.69 -29.31 -8.85
N GLU A 31 -3.90 -30.31 -9.20
CA GLU A 31 -2.49 -30.19 -9.51
C GLU A 31 -2.25 -30.52 -10.99
N VAL A 32 -1.36 -29.77 -11.63
CA VAL A 32 -0.99 -29.95 -13.03
C VAL A 32 0.53 -30.00 -13.12
N GLU A 33 1.05 -31.02 -13.79
CA GLU A 33 2.49 -31.16 -14.08
C GLU A 33 2.83 -30.68 -15.50
N PHE A 34 3.85 -29.84 -15.61
CA PHE A 34 4.63 -29.55 -16.81
C PHE A 34 5.75 -30.57 -16.91
N THR A 35 5.48 -31.68 -17.59
CA THR A 35 6.46 -32.74 -17.86
C THR A 35 7.14 -32.60 -19.22
N GLU A 36 6.59 -31.75 -20.11
CA GLU A 36 7.08 -31.50 -21.47
C GLU A 36 7.21 -29.99 -21.76
N THR A 37 7.96 -29.63 -22.80
CA THR A 37 8.06 -28.25 -23.30
C THR A 37 6.76 -27.86 -24.00
N GLY A 38 5.73 -27.49 -23.23
CA GLY A 38 4.44 -27.08 -23.78
C GLY A 38 3.49 -26.52 -22.74
N PRO A 39 2.52 -25.68 -23.15
CA PRO A 39 1.51 -25.18 -22.24
C PRO A 39 0.50 -26.28 -21.86
N VAL A 40 0.00 -26.22 -20.63
CA VAL A 40 -1.15 -27.01 -20.21
C VAL A 40 -2.41 -26.18 -20.39
N ARG A 41 -3.49 -26.81 -20.87
CA ARG A 41 -4.75 -26.14 -21.15
C ARG A 41 -5.85 -26.72 -20.30
N LEU A 42 -6.51 -25.86 -19.52
CA LEU A 42 -7.67 -26.21 -18.72
C LEU A 42 -8.92 -25.59 -19.33
N LYS A 43 -9.88 -26.42 -19.72
CA LYS A 43 -11.17 -25.95 -20.23
C LYS A 43 -12.06 -25.56 -19.05
N LEU A 44 -12.54 -24.33 -18.99
CA LEU A 44 -13.33 -23.77 -17.89
C LEU A 44 -14.74 -23.44 -18.37
N SER A 45 -15.76 -23.80 -17.61
CA SER A 45 -17.15 -23.40 -17.89
C SER A 45 -17.46 -22.05 -17.27
N VAL A 46 -17.92 -21.09 -18.07
CA VAL A 46 -18.24 -19.73 -17.64
C VAL A 46 -19.63 -19.29 -18.06
N LYS A 47 -20.17 -18.30 -17.34
CA LYS A 47 -21.43 -17.61 -17.63
C LYS A 47 -21.18 -16.14 -17.93
N ALA A 48 -21.88 -15.59 -18.91
CA ALA A 48 -21.79 -14.20 -19.29
C ALA A 48 -22.07 -13.27 -18.10
N GLY A 49 -21.26 -12.24 -17.93
CA GLY A 49 -21.36 -11.24 -16.87
C GLY A 49 -20.86 -11.70 -15.49
N GLN A 50 -20.47 -12.97 -15.31
CA GLN A 50 -19.92 -13.46 -14.05
C GLN A 50 -18.43 -13.14 -13.97
N LEU A 51 -18.02 -12.57 -12.83
CA LEU A 51 -16.62 -12.41 -12.45
C LEU A 51 -16.07 -13.75 -11.97
N TYR A 52 -14.92 -14.14 -12.50
CA TYR A 52 -14.21 -15.35 -12.14
C TYR A 52 -12.83 -15.02 -11.60
N ARG A 53 -12.33 -15.90 -10.73
CA ARG A 53 -10.96 -15.91 -10.23
C ARG A 53 -10.30 -17.23 -10.58
N PHE A 54 -9.12 -17.14 -11.16
CA PHE A 54 -8.23 -18.27 -11.36
C PHE A 54 -6.92 -18.02 -10.62
N VAL A 55 -6.50 -18.98 -9.80
CA VAL A 55 -5.22 -18.96 -9.09
C VAL A 55 -4.34 -20.04 -9.67
N CYS A 56 -3.10 -19.69 -9.97
CA CYS A 56 -2.02 -20.63 -10.27
C CYS A 56 -0.94 -20.45 -9.19
N ASP A 57 -0.58 -21.52 -8.48
CA ASP A 57 0.41 -21.49 -7.39
C ASP A 57 1.48 -22.57 -7.63
N VAL A 58 2.75 -22.18 -7.69
CA VAL A 58 3.88 -23.11 -7.87
C VAL A 58 3.95 -24.08 -6.70
N VAL A 59 4.05 -25.38 -7.00
CA VAL A 59 4.40 -26.40 -5.98
C VAL A 59 5.91 -26.30 -5.68
N PRO A 60 6.32 -25.96 -4.45
CA PRO A 60 7.74 -25.82 -4.11
C PRO A 60 8.48 -27.15 -4.23
N ILE A 61 9.63 -27.17 -4.91
CA ILE A 61 10.51 -28.34 -4.97
C ILE A 61 11.76 -28.09 -4.12
N PRO A 62 12.08 -28.94 -3.13
CA PRO A 62 13.29 -28.80 -2.33
C PRO A 62 14.55 -28.71 -3.20
N GLY A 63 15.34 -27.65 -3.00
CA GLY A 63 16.63 -27.47 -3.70
C GLY A 63 16.52 -26.90 -5.12
N VAL A 64 15.32 -26.58 -5.61
CA VAL A 64 15.12 -25.91 -6.91
C VAL A 64 14.46 -24.56 -6.69
N THR A 65 15.12 -23.49 -7.10
CA THR A 65 14.53 -22.15 -7.21
C THR A 65 13.66 -22.13 -8.47
N ARG A 66 12.46 -22.70 -8.43
CA ARG A 66 11.56 -22.71 -9.59
C ARG A 66 10.84 -21.39 -9.75
N TRP A 67 10.54 -21.05 -11.00
CA TRP A 67 10.13 -19.71 -11.39
C TRP A 67 8.70 -19.74 -11.93
N GLY A 68 7.75 -19.31 -11.10
CA GLY A 68 6.48 -18.71 -11.50
C GLY A 68 5.52 -19.45 -12.45
N CYS A 69 4.38 -18.83 -12.71
CA CYS A 69 3.33 -19.29 -13.63
C CYS A 69 2.96 -18.17 -14.59
N VAL A 70 2.81 -18.49 -15.88
CA VAL A 70 2.17 -17.61 -16.86
C VAL A 70 0.81 -18.19 -17.20
N THR A 71 -0.20 -17.34 -17.12
CA THR A 71 -1.60 -17.66 -17.43
C THR A 71 -2.07 -16.82 -18.61
N GLN A 72 -2.71 -17.44 -19.60
CA GLN A 72 -3.33 -16.78 -20.73
C GLN A 72 -4.75 -17.32 -20.93
N LEU A 73 -5.74 -16.44 -20.79
CA LEU A 73 -7.11 -16.79 -21.14
C LEU A 73 -7.25 -16.83 -22.67
N ARG A 74 -7.94 -17.83 -23.20
CA ARG A 74 -8.13 -18.07 -24.64
C ARG A 74 -9.56 -18.48 -24.96
N ASP A 75 -9.97 -18.18 -26.19
CA ASP A 75 -11.21 -18.71 -26.75
C ASP A 75 -11.12 -20.24 -26.87
N ALA A 76 -12.18 -20.95 -26.50
CA ALA A 76 -12.12 -22.41 -26.43
C ALA A 76 -12.05 -23.11 -27.81
N THR A 77 -12.40 -22.41 -28.90
CA THR A 77 -12.43 -23.01 -30.24
C THR A 77 -11.22 -22.60 -31.07
N SER A 78 -10.99 -21.28 -31.17
CA SER A 78 -9.91 -20.68 -31.96
C SER A 78 -8.56 -20.66 -31.23
N LEU A 79 -8.57 -20.77 -29.89
CA LEU A 79 -7.41 -20.55 -29.03
C LEU A 79 -6.80 -19.15 -29.13
N GLU A 80 -7.49 -18.20 -29.75
CA GLU A 80 -7.06 -16.81 -29.78
C GLU A 80 -7.06 -16.22 -28.35
N PRO A 81 -6.06 -15.39 -27.98
CA PRO A 81 -6.00 -14.74 -26.66
C PRO A 81 -7.25 -13.90 -26.36
N LEU A 82 -7.80 -14.07 -25.15
CA LEU A 82 -8.86 -13.22 -24.57
C LEU A 82 -8.25 -12.31 -23.50
N GLY A 83 -7.54 -11.28 -23.96
CA GLY A 83 -6.81 -10.34 -23.09
C GLY A 83 -5.32 -10.67 -22.95
N GLU A 84 -4.63 -9.88 -22.13
CA GLU A 84 -3.19 -9.99 -21.95
C GLU A 84 -2.81 -11.17 -21.02
N PRO A 85 -1.67 -11.83 -21.27
CA PRO A 85 -1.17 -12.84 -20.37
C PRO A 85 -0.74 -12.21 -19.05
N ARG A 86 -0.84 -12.98 -17.98
CA ARG A 86 -0.38 -12.62 -16.64
C ARG A 86 0.73 -13.57 -16.25
N SER A 87 1.84 -13.04 -15.75
CA SER A 87 3.00 -13.83 -15.32
C SER A 87 3.32 -13.49 -13.88
N SER A 88 3.49 -14.50 -13.03
CA SER A 88 4.27 -14.28 -11.83
C SER A 88 5.74 -14.10 -12.27
N GLY A 89 6.44 -13.18 -11.65
CA GLY A 89 7.84 -12.92 -11.89
C GLY A 89 8.73 -14.09 -11.47
N ILE A 90 10.01 -13.93 -11.80
CA ILE A 90 11.07 -14.88 -11.46
C ILE A 90 11.80 -14.44 -10.19
N THR A 91 11.14 -13.85 -9.19
CA THR A 91 11.85 -13.35 -7.99
C THR A 91 11.62 -14.28 -6.81
N PRO A 92 12.66 -14.84 -6.16
CA PRO A 92 12.48 -15.82 -5.07
C PRO A 92 11.75 -15.27 -3.83
N SER A 93 11.67 -13.94 -3.70
CA SER A 93 11.06 -13.25 -2.56
C SER A 93 9.53 -13.15 -2.64
N ARG A 94 8.93 -13.38 -3.80
CA ARG A 94 7.47 -13.38 -3.98
C ARG A 94 7.06 -14.76 -4.48
N LYS A 95 6.23 -15.42 -3.66
CA LYS A 95 5.77 -16.80 -3.87
C LYS A 95 5.22 -16.90 -5.29
N GLY A 96 5.63 -17.91 -6.06
CA GLY A 96 5.27 -18.12 -7.47
C GLY A 96 3.77 -18.38 -7.69
N ARG A 97 2.94 -17.44 -7.22
CA ARG A 97 1.50 -17.44 -7.28
C ARG A 97 1.08 -16.28 -8.15
N ILE A 98 0.10 -16.54 -9.02
CA ILE A 98 -0.62 -15.50 -9.72
C ILE A 98 -2.12 -15.73 -9.61
N THR A 99 -2.81 -14.66 -9.25
CA THR A 99 -4.26 -14.56 -9.30
C THR A 99 -4.66 -13.78 -10.54
N VAL A 100 -5.66 -14.27 -11.27
CA VAL A 100 -6.26 -13.60 -12.43
C VAL A 100 -7.75 -13.48 -12.21
N PHE A 101 -8.28 -12.31 -12.48
CA PHE A 101 -9.72 -12.07 -12.54
C PHE A 101 -10.14 -11.70 -13.94
N TRP A 102 -11.35 -12.12 -14.32
CA TRP A 102 -11.99 -11.66 -15.55
C TRP A 102 -13.51 -11.81 -15.45
N THR A 103 -14.22 -10.92 -16.12
CA THR A 103 -15.66 -11.07 -16.34
C THR A 103 -15.89 -11.74 -17.69
N ALA A 104 -16.57 -12.88 -17.70
CA ALA A 104 -16.83 -13.58 -18.95
C ALA A 104 -17.84 -12.79 -19.82
N SER A 105 -17.54 -12.63 -21.11
CA SER A 105 -18.39 -11.87 -22.05
C SER A 105 -19.53 -12.69 -22.65
N ALA A 106 -19.43 -14.03 -22.60
CA ALA A 106 -20.40 -14.96 -23.16
C ALA A 106 -20.51 -16.23 -22.29
N ASP A 107 -21.62 -16.94 -22.45
CA ASP A 107 -21.80 -18.28 -21.88
C ASP A 107 -20.99 -19.32 -22.67
N GLY A 108 -20.43 -20.30 -21.97
CA GLY A 108 -19.78 -21.45 -22.61
C GLY A 108 -18.36 -21.69 -22.09
N PRO A 109 -17.59 -22.55 -22.76
CA PRO A 109 -16.24 -22.85 -22.34
C PRO A 109 -15.24 -21.76 -22.77
N VAL A 110 -14.25 -21.51 -21.91
CA VAL A 110 -13.00 -20.81 -22.25
C VAL A 110 -11.82 -21.73 -21.92
N VAL A 111 -10.63 -21.41 -22.41
CA VAL A 111 -9.40 -22.15 -22.07
C VAL A 111 -8.49 -21.26 -21.24
N MET A 112 -8.12 -21.73 -20.06
CA MET A 112 -6.99 -21.18 -19.33
C MET A 112 -5.73 -21.94 -19.74
N GLU A 113 -4.86 -21.26 -20.47
CA GLU A 113 -3.55 -21.78 -20.84
C GLU A 113 -2.54 -21.42 -19.73
N LEU A 114 -1.84 -22.42 -19.23
CA LEU A 114 -0.82 -22.32 -18.22
C LEU A 114 0.52 -22.69 -18.85
N GLN A 115 1.58 -21.95 -18.54
CA GLN A 115 2.94 -22.28 -18.95
C GLN A 115 3.94 -21.81 -17.90
N SER A 116 5.13 -22.41 -17.90
CA SER A 116 6.26 -21.86 -17.17
C SER A 116 6.76 -20.57 -17.86
N PRO A 117 7.16 -19.52 -17.12
CA PRO A 117 7.84 -18.36 -17.69
C PRO A 117 9.22 -18.71 -18.27
N VAL A 118 9.79 -19.87 -17.90
CA VAL A 118 11.04 -20.39 -18.44
C VAL A 118 10.73 -21.67 -19.22
N PRO A 119 10.92 -21.72 -20.56
CA PRO A 119 10.48 -22.84 -21.39
C PRO A 119 11.08 -24.22 -21.04
N GLU A 120 12.25 -24.24 -20.39
CA GLU A 120 12.95 -25.47 -20.01
C GLU A 120 12.58 -25.97 -18.59
N ASP A 121 11.79 -25.19 -17.84
CA ASP A 121 11.37 -25.55 -16.50
C ASP A 121 10.24 -26.57 -16.56
N THR A 122 10.50 -27.74 -15.97
CA THR A 122 9.47 -28.73 -15.65
C THR A 122 8.97 -28.52 -14.22
N GLY A 123 7.71 -28.85 -13.94
CA GLY A 123 7.20 -28.78 -12.56
C GLY A 123 5.71 -28.86 -12.35
N ALA A 124 5.27 -28.75 -11.11
CA ALA A 124 3.86 -28.87 -10.76
C ALA A 124 3.30 -27.55 -10.22
N PHE A 125 2.01 -27.31 -10.48
CA PHE A 125 1.27 -26.15 -9.99
C PHE A 125 -0.07 -26.60 -9.44
N HIS A 126 -0.51 -25.95 -8.37
CA HIS A 126 -1.88 -26.02 -7.91
C HIS A 126 -2.71 -24.96 -8.61
N TYR A 127 -3.89 -25.35 -9.09
CA TYR A 127 -4.87 -24.42 -9.61
C TYR A 127 -6.13 -24.37 -8.74
N LEU A 128 -6.77 -23.22 -8.75
CA LEU A 128 -8.11 -23.01 -8.19
C LEU A 128 -8.90 -22.11 -9.12
N PHE A 129 -10.06 -22.59 -9.59
CA PHE A 129 -11.00 -21.83 -10.41
C PHE A 129 -12.28 -21.59 -9.62
N THR A 130 -12.65 -20.34 -9.36
CA THR A 130 -13.85 -19.98 -8.58
C THR A 130 -14.63 -18.85 -9.23
N GLU A 131 -15.93 -18.79 -8.97
CA GLU A 131 -16.66 -17.53 -9.10
C GLU A 131 -16.10 -16.53 -8.08
N ALA A 132 -16.13 -15.25 -8.43
CA ALA A 132 -15.70 -14.17 -7.58
C ALA A 132 -16.75 -13.06 -7.58
N VAL A 133 -16.65 -12.22 -6.55
CA VAL A 133 -17.36 -10.95 -6.42
C VAL A 133 -16.32 -9.93 -6.00
N ASP A 134 -16.54 -8.68 -6.39
CA ASP A 134 -15.80 -7.53 -5.88
C ASP A 134 -15.86 -7.53 -4.34
N ASP A 135 -14.69 -7.48 -3.71
CA ASP A 135 -14.56 -7.60 -2.27
C ASP A 135 -14.77 -6.27 -1.51
N ALA A 136 -14.68 -5.14 -2.21
CA ALA A 136 -15.01 -3.82 -1.72
C ALA A 136 -15.30 -2.87 -2.87
N GLY A 137 -16.49 -2.28 -2.90
CA GLY A 137 -16.86 -1.37 -3.98
C GLY A 137 -15.95 -0.14 -4.09
N GLY A 138 -15.92 0.48 -5.27
CA GLY A 138 -14.94 1.51 -5.63
C GLY A 138 -15.24 2.94 -5.22
N SER A 139 -16.18 3.16 -4.31
CA SER A 139 -16.61 4.49 -3.88
C SER A 139 -16.78 4.59 -2.37
N ALA A 140 -16.80 5.82 -1.85
CA ALA A 140 -17.03 6.06 -0.43
C ALA A 140 -18.39 5.51 0.05
N ASP A 141 -19.41 5.53 -0.82
CA ASP A 141 -20.76 5.04 -0.52
C ASP A 141 -20.83 3.51 -0.46
N GLU A 142 -20.02 2.84 -1.28
CA GLU A 142 -19.92 1.37 -1.34
C GLU A 142 -18.86 0.80 -0.39
N ALA A 143 -18.18 1.67 0.36
CA ALA A 143 -17.05 1.29 1.19
C ALA A 143 -17.43 0.26 2.27
N VAL A 144 -16.64 -0.81 2.35
CA VAL A 144 -16.84 -1.91 3.31
C VAL A 144 -16.24 -1.53 4.66
N SER A 145 -17.04 -1.67 5.72
CA SER A 145 -16.61 -1.31 7.09
C SER A 145 -15.56 -2.28 7.64
N ARG A 146 -14.50 -1.74 8.23
CA ARG A 146 -13.40 -2.47 8.87
C ARG A 146 -13.06 -1.88 10.23
N SER A 147 -12.57 -2.73 11.14
CA SER A 147 -12.07 -2.28 12.44
C SER A 147 -10.59 -1.92 12.36
N VAL A 148 -10.20 -0.87 13.08
CA VAL A 148 -8.79 -0.48 13.28
C VAL A 148 -8.07 -1.32 14.36
N THR A 149 -8.78 -2.24 15.00
CA THR A 149 -8.21 -3.15 16.02
C THR A 149 -7.70 -4.47 15.42
N GLU A 150 -8.06 -4.77 14.18
CA GLU A 150 -7.57 -5.94 13.47
C GLU A 150 -6.16 -5.65 12.93
N PRO A 151 -5.18 -6.54 13.14
CA PRO A 151 -3.78 -6.24 12.83
C PRO A 151 -3.52 -6.09 11.33
N THR A 152 -4.22 -6.86 10.49
CA THR A 152 -4.19 -6.80 9.04
C THR A 152 -5.50 -7.32 8.43
N PHE A 153 -5.79 -6.93 7.18
CA PHE A 153 -6.79 -7.55 6.33
C PHE A 153 -6.27 -7.67 4.90
N GLN A 154 -6.85 -8.59 4.12
CA GLN A 154 -6.51 -8.79 2.71
C GLN A 154 -7.65 -8.30 1.83
N GLY A 155 -7.29 -7.87 0.63
CA GLY A 155 -8.24 -7.55 -0.42
C GLY A 155 -7.69 -7.88 -1.82
N PHE A 156 -8.52 -7.65 -2.83
CA PHE A 156 -8.23 -7.95 -4.22
C PHE A 156 -8.54 -6.76 -5.12
N THR A 157 -7.53 -6.30 -5.86
CA THR A 157 -7.80 -5.43 -7.02
C THR A 157 -8.03 -6.34 -8.21
N GLU A 158 -9.28 -6.55 -8.61
CA GLU A 158 -9.62 -7.51 -9.67
C GLU A 158 -9.13 -7.05 -11.05
N SER A 159 -8.96 -5.75 -11.23
CA SER A 159 -8.33 -5.18 -12.43
C SER A 159 -7.33 -4.10 -12.07
N SER A 160 -6.53 -3.68 -13.05
CA SER A 160 -5.61 -2.55 -12.85
C SER A 160 -6.31 -1.20 -12.66
N ALA A 161 -7.60 -1.12 -13.04
CA ALA A 161 -8.45 0.05 -12.86
C ALA A 161 -9.36 -0.06 -11.62
N ASP A 162 -9.27 -1.19 -10.91
CA ASP A 162 -10.12 -1.45 -9.76
C ASP A 162 -9.76 -0.58 -8.56
N VAL A 163 -10.77 -0.32 -7.74
CA VAL A 163 -10.69 0.50 -6.56
C VAL A 163 -11.44 -0.20 -5.45
N ASP A 164 -10.77 -0.41 -4.33
CA ASP A 164 -11.37 -1.02 -3.16
C ASP A 164 -11.54 0.06 -2.10
N ALA A 165 -12.77 0.32 -1.66
CA ALA A 165 -13.04 1.30 -0.62
C ALA A 165 -13.29 0.62 0.74
N TRP A 166 -12.46 0.96 1.73
CA TRP A 166 -12.57 0.46 3.10
C TRP A 166 -12.90 1.59 4.06
N ARG A 167 -13.98 1.45 4.83
CA ARG A 167 -14.45 2.45 5.79
C ARG A 167 -13.98 2.14 7.20
N PHE A 168 -13.41 3.12 7.88
CA PHE A 168 -12.95 3.04 9.25
C PHE A 168 -13.57 4.13 10.11
N SER A 169 -14.26 3.76 11.19
CA SER A 169 -14.73 4.71 12.18
C SER A 169 -13.59 5.05 13.14
N VAL A 170 -13.08 6.28 13.04
CA VAL A 170 -11.95 6.77 13.84
C VAL A 170 -12.45 7.92 14.73
N PRO A 171 -12.20 7.90 16.05
CA PRO A 171 -12.59 9.02 16.90
C PRO A 171 -11.95 10.35 16.44
N THR A 172 -12.59 11.47 16.82
CA THR A 172 -12.04 12.81 16.62
C THR A 172 -10.64 12.93 17.21
N ASP A 173 -9.77 13.69 16.55
CA ASP A 173 -8.39 13.99 16.96
C ASP A 173 -7.49 12.77 17.13
N ARG A 174 -7.78 11.69 16.39
CA ARG A 174 -6.93 10.51 16.31
C ARG A 174 -6.32 10.33 14.93
N ILE A 175 -5.16 9.71 14.90
CA ILE A 175 -4.40 9.50 13.66
C ILE A 175 -4.74 8.10 13.12
N LEU A 176 -5.31 8.04 11.92
CA LEU A 176 -5.42 6.80 11.17
C LEU A 176 -4.13 6.60 10.38
N LYS A 177 -3.48 5.44 10.55
CA LYS A 177 -2.29 5.04 9.80
C LYS A 177 -2.60 3.79 8.99
N ALA A 178 -2.30 3.84 7.69
CA ALA A 178 -2.52 2.76 6.74
C ALA A 178 -1.24 2.42 5.98
N ASN A 179 -0.99 1.14 5.81
CA ASN A 179 0.05 0.62 4.93
C ASN A 179 -0.46 -0.63 4.21
N CYS A 180 -0.40 -0.65 2.88
CA CYS A 180 -0.81 -1.79 2.07
C CYS A 180 0.33 -2.23 1.16
N TRP A 181 0.51 -3.54 1.03
CA TRP A 181 1.57 -4.14 0.21
C TRP A 181 1.03 -5.31 -0.59
N ALA A 182 1.65 -5.56 -1.75
CA ALA A 182 1.33 -6.67 -2.61
C ALA A 182 1.72 -8.00 -1.95
N LEU A 183 0.82 -9.00 -2.02
CA LEU A 183 1.08 -10.37 -1.56
C LEU A 183 1.55 -11.30 -2.68
N GLU A 184 1.44 -10.84 -3.93
CA GLU A 184 1.82 -11.57 -5.13
C GLU A 184 2.76 -10.71 -5.98
N ASP A 185 3.17 -11.23 -7.13
CA ASP A 185 3.98 -10.44 -8.05
C ASP A 185 3.24 -9.20 -8.55
N GLY A 186 4.01 -8.14 -8.79
CA GLY A 186 3.52 -6.81 -9.11
C GLY A 186 4.09 -5.71 -8.20
N ARG A 187 3.51 -4.53 -8.26
CA ARG A 187 3.81 -3.39 -7.38
C ARG A 187 2.76 -3.30 -6.28
N ASP A 188 3.18 -2.71 -5.17
CA ASP A 188 2.29 -2.39 -4.06
C ASP A 188 1.21 -1.41 -4.53
N PRO A 189 -0.01 -1.52 -3.98
CA PRO A 189 -1.13 -0.71 -4.45
C PRO A 189 -0.95 0.78 -4.12
N ASP A 190 -1.61 1.62 -4.92
CA ASP A 190 -1.78 3.03 -4.60
C ASP A 190 -2.85 3.17 -3.52
N MET A 191 -2.56 3.95 -2.49
CA MET A 191 -3.46 4.23 -1.39
C MET A 191 -3.86 5.70 -1.38
N GLU A 192 -5.10 5.96 -0.96
CA GLU A 192 -5.59 7.30 -0.68
C GLU A 192 -6.54 7.26 0.52
N ILE A 193 -6.43 8.22 1.43
CA ILE A 193 -7.44 8.41 2.47
C ILE A 193 -8.31 9.59 2.08
N ILE A 194 -9.61 9.38 2.07
CA ILE A 194 -10.62 10.41 1.79
C ILE A 194 -11.62 10.52 2.95
N ARG A 195 -12.33 11.63 3.00
CA ARG A 195 -13.58 11.74 3.76
C ARG A 195 -14.74 11.12 2.99
N PRO A 196 -15.86 10.78 3.65
CA PRO A 196 -17.06 10.26 2.99
C PRO A 196 -17.63 11.20 1.91
N ASP A 197 -17.35 12.50 1.97
CA ASP A 197 -17.74 13.48 0.93
C ASP A 197 -16.82 13.48 -0.31
N GLY A 198 -15.81 12.61 -0.36
CA GLY A 198 -14.83 12.53 -1.45
C GLY A 198 -13.60 13.42 -1.27
N THR A 199 -13.51 14.22 -0.20
CA THR A 199 -12.34 15.07 0.04
C THR A 199 -11.09 14.24 0.30
N SER A 200 -10.10 14.35 -0.58
CA SER A 200 -8.79 13.70 -0.41
C SER A 200 -7.99 14.32 0.73
N LEU A 201 -7.43 13.46 1.59
CA LEU A 201 -6.58 13.83 2.73
C LEU A 201 -5.11 13.42 2.52
N GLY A 202 -4.83 12.61 1.51
CA GLY A 202 -3.48 12.25 1.12
C GLY A 202 -3.42 10.94 0.35
N THR A 203 -2.36 10.80 -0.45
CA THR A 203 -2.08 9.62 -1.26
C THR A 203 -0.70 9.04 -0.92
N HIS A 204 -0.53 7.73 -1.05
CA HIS A 204 0.74 7.06 -0.83
C HIS A 204 0.85 5.78 -1.66
N ASN A 205 2.05 5.46 -2.12
CA ASN A 205 2.37 4.14 -2.67
C ASN A 205 3.65 3.64 -2.00
N PHE A 206 3.60 2.44 -1.41
CA PHE A 206 4.74 1.88 -0.69
C PHE A 206 5.88 1.48 -1.62
N PHE A 207 5.60 1.11 -2.87
CA PHE A 207 6.65 0.76 -3.82
C PHE A 207 7.40 2.00 -4.33
N ASP A 208 6.66 3.07 -4.62
CA ASP A 208 7.22 4.37 -4.98
C ASP A 208 7.81 5.12 -3.78
N TYR A 209 7.75 4.50 -2.59
CA TYR A 209 8.48 4.95 -1.42
C TYR A 209 9.96 5.05 -1.77
N ILE A 210 10.36 6.29 -2.04
CA ILE A 210 11.76 6.64 -2.06
C ILE A 210 12.20 6.52 -0.60
N PHE A 211 13.09 5.57 -0.30
CA PHE A 211 13.63 5.30 1.04
C PHE A 211 14.14 6.55 1.77
N TRP A 212 14.40 7.64 1.04
CA TRP A 212 14.76 8.98 1.53
C TRP A 212 13.58 9.84 2.06
N THR A 213 12.38 9.31 2.26
CA THR A 213 11.23 10.10 2.77
C THR A 213 10.80 9.71 4.18
N GLY A 214 11.20 8.55 4.68
CA GLY A 214 11.13 8.20 6.11
C GLY A 214 9.78 7.78 6.68
N ILE A 215 8.71 7.83 5.88
CA ILE A 215 7.36 7.42 6.30
C ILE A 215 6.87 6.33 5.34
N PRO A 216 7.01 5.05 5.70
CA PRO A 216 6.61 3.93 4.86
C PRO A 216 5.10 3.62 5.02
N TYR A 217 4.28 4.66 5.17
CA TYR A 217 2.84 4.55 5.41
C TYR A 217 2.13 5.87 5.06
N LEU A 218 0.82 5.78 4.87
CA LEU A 218 -0.08 6.93 4.82
C LEU A 218 -0.65 7.16 6.22
N ALA A 219 -0.68 8.40 6.67
CA ALA A 219 -1.30 8.76 7.95
C ALA A 219 -2.06 10.07 7.83
N VAL A 220 -3.19 10.16 8.52
CA VAL A 220 -4.10 11.31 8.50
C VAL A 220 -4.68 11.56 9.88
N LYS A 221 -4.66 12.81 10.34
CA LYS A 221 -5.34 13.28 11.56
C LYS A 221 -6.85 13.42 11.30
N ASN A 222 -7.69 12.76 12.11
CA ASN A 222 -9.14 12.83 11.99
C ASN A 222 -9.75 14.01 12.79
N VAL A 223 -9.36 15.24 12.45
CA VAL A 223 -9.75 16.47 13.18
C VAL A 223 -11.28 16.67 13.27
N GLY A 224 -12.03 16.20 12.28
CA GLY A 224 -13.50 16.31 12.28
C GLY A 224 -14.21 15.18 13.03
N GLY A 225 -13.49 14.09 13.36
CA GLY A 225 -14.08 12.82 13.72
C GLY A 225 -14.86 12.16 12.58
N GLY A 226 -15.54 11.07 12.91
CA GLY A 226 -16.35 10.31 11.96
C GLY A 226 -15.55 9.32 11.14
N ASP A 227 -16.15 8.86 10.05
CA ASP A 227 -15.56 7.83 9.21
C ASP A 227 -14.49 8.40 8.28
N LEU A 228 -13.42 7.63 8.09
CA LEU A 228 -12.44 7.81 7.03
C LEU A 228 -12.54 6.63 6.05
N VAL A 229 -12.30 6.89 4.77
CA VAL A 229 -12.30 5.85 3.74
C VAL A 229 -10.90 5.71 3.16
N LEU A 230 -10.33 4.51 3.24
CA LEU A 230 -9.11 4.15 2.54
C LEU A 230 -9.49 3.57 1.17
N LEU A 231 -9.05 4.23 0.11
CA LEU A 231 -9.12 3.71 -1.26
C LEU A 231 -7.81 3.01 -1.58
N VAL A 232 -7.89 1.75 -1.98
CA VAL A 232 -6.75 0.94 -2.44
C VAL A 232 -6.94 0.68 -3.94
N ARG A 233 -5.91 0.93 -4.74
CA ARG A 233 -5.98 0.80 -6.20
C ARG A 233 -4.80 0.01 -6.73
N GLY A 234 -5.01 -0.66 -7.86
CA GLY A 234 -3.90 -1.21 -8.63
C GLY A 234 -2.84 -0.14 -8.92
N TYR A 235 -1.57 -0.52 -9.10
CA TYR A 235 -0.49 0.44 -9.35
C TYR A 235 -0.71 1.24 -10.65
N GLN A 236 -1.05 2.52 -10.52
CA GLN A 236 -1.54 3.34 -11.64
C GLN A 236 -0.45 3.83 -12.58
N LYS A 237 0.81 3.97 -12.11
CA LYS A 237 1.91 4.47 -12.96
C LYS A 237 2.26 3.50 -14.08
N VAL A 238 2.19 2.21 -13.80
CA VAL A 238 2.40 1.14 -14.78
C VAL A 238 1.34 0.06 -14.56
N PRO A 239 0.12 0.24 -15.11
CA PRO A 239 -1.03 -0.61 -14.83
C PRO A 239 -0.80 -2.09 -15.10
N SER A 240 0.11 -2.47 -16.01
CA SER A 240 0.47 -3.87 -16.27
C SER A 240 1.19 -4.54 -15.09
N LEU A 241 1.76 -3.77 -14.17
CA LEU A 241 2.51 -4.25 -13.01
C LEU A 241 1.68 -4.27 -11.71
N TYR A 242 0.36 -4.06 -11.74
CA TYR A 242 -0.45 -4.16 -10.53
C TYR A 242 -0.44 -5.59 -9.95
N SER A 243 -0.50 -5.70 -8.62
CA SER A 243 -0.70 -6.97 -7.93
C SER A 243 -2.18 -7.12 -7.57
N PRO A 244 -2.87 -8.17 -8.04
CA PRO A 244 -4.30 -8.35 -7.79
C PRO A 244 -4.62 -8.66 -6.34
N ARG A 245 -3.64 -9.01 -5.51
CA ARG A 245 -3.84 -9.37 -4.11
C ARG A 245 -2.92 -8.56 -3.23
N TYR A 246 -3.49 -7.93 -2.22
CA TYR A 246 -2.75 -7.14 -1.26
C TYR A 246 -3.15 -7.46 0.17
N GLU A 247 -2.33 -6.98 1.09
CA GLU A 247 -2.61 -6.96 2.52
C GLU A 247 -2.43 -5.53 3.02
N CYS A 248 -3.35 -5.09 3.87
CA CYS A 248 -3.31 -3.80 4.52
C CYS A 248 -3.17 -3.97 6.03
N GLN A 249 -2.32 -3.17 6.63
CA GLN A 249 -2.29 -2.88 8.05
C GLN A 249 -2.86 -1.47 8.26
N VAL A 250 -3.96 -1.38 8.99
CA VAL A 250 -4.60 -0.10 9.34
C VAL A 250 -4.77 -0.03 10.84
N VAL A 251 -4.22 1.03 11.45
CA VAL A 251 -4.20 1.19 12.91
C VAL A 251 -4.60 2.61 13.30
N ASP A 252 -5.29 2.71 14.43
CA ASP A 252 -5.42 3.95 15.19
C ASP A 252 -4.09 4.17 15.93
N ALA A 253 -3.33 5.16 15.47
CA ALA A 253 -1.99 5.45 15.99
C ALA A 253 -1.98 6.28 17.27
N GLY A 254 -3.15 6.60 17.84
CA GLY A 254 -3.24 7.47 19.01
C GLY A 254 -3.78 8.86 18.69
N PRO A 255 -3.92 9.70 19.74
CA PRO A 255 -4.17 11.11 19.55
C PRO A 255 -2.97 11.80 18.91
N ASP A 256 -3.26 12.94 18.31
CA ASP A 256 -2.25 13.90 17.93
C ASP A 256 -1.52 14.47 19.16
N ASP A 257 -0.21 14.70 19.08
CA ASP A 257 0.56 15.22 20.22
C ASP A 257 0.51 16.75 20.31
N HIS A 258 0.34 17.44 19.18
CA HIS A 258 0.19 18.89 19.11
C HIS A 258 -0.78 19.29 17.99
N GLY A 259 -1.73 20.20 18.26
CA GLY A 259 -2.70 20.59 17.25
C GLY A 259 -2.12 21.33 16.04
N ASP A 260 -2.79 21.20 14.89
CA ASP A 260 -2.35 21.69 13.57
C ASP A 260 -2.50 23.22 13.35
N VAL A 261 -3.21 23.90 14.24
CA VAL A 261 -3.56 25.32 14.09
C VAL A 261 -3.28 26.12 15.35
N ALA A 262 -3.07 27.44 15.19
CA ALA A 262 -2.80 28.35 16.31
C ALA A 262 -3.84 28.30 17.44
N ALA A 263 -5.12 28.04 17.11
CA ALA A 263 -6.19 27.90 18.10
C ALA A 263 -6.06 26.65 18.99
N GLN A 264 -5.34 25.63 18.51
CA GLN A 264 -5.09 24.35 19.20
C GLN A 264 -3.64 24.23 19.66
N ALA A 265 -2.87 25.33 19.60
CA ALA A 265 -1.45 25.31 19.86
C ALA A 265 -1.12 24.87 21.29
N THR A 266 -0.09 24.04 21.43
CA THR A 266 0.45 23.67 22.74
C THR A 266 1.22 24.85 23.33
N VAL A 267 0.71 25.40 24.43
CA VAL A 267 1.33 26.56 25.09
C VAL A 267 2.54 26.13 25.92
N VAL A 268 3.69 26.77 25.70
CA VAL A 268 4.95 26.51 26.38
C VAL A 268 5.53 27.79 26.99
N THR A 269 6.33 27.64 28.04
CA THR A 269 7.06 28.74 28.68
C THR A 269 8.53 28.68 28.29
N VAL A 270 9.12 29.80 27.86
CA VAL A 270 10.54 29.88 27.46
C VAL A 270 11.44 30.03 28.71
N PRO A 271 12.54 29.26 28.84
CA PRO A 271 13.04 28.27 27.89
C PRO A 271 12.21 26.98 27.88
N ALA A 272 11.95 26.47 26.69
CA ALA A 272 11.14 25.27 26.47
C ALA A 272 11.96 24.18 25.78
N ARG A 273 11.67 22.92 26.13
CA ARG A 273 12.11 21.73 25.42
C ARG A 273 10.90 20.80 25.30
N VAL A 274 10.53 20.47 24.06
CA VAL A 274 9.29 19.76 23.72
C VAL A 274 9.64 18.61 22.78
N ASP A 275 9.06 17.44 23.00
CA ASP A 275 9.12 16.35 22.04
C ASP A 275 7.91 16.48 21.09
N VAL A 276 8.15 16.41 19.78
CA VAL A 276 7.20 16.71 18.70
C VAL A 276 7.19 15.55 17.71
N THR A 277 6.06 14.94 17.42
CA THR A 277 5.95 13.72 16.62
C THR A 277 5.11 13.93 15.39
N PHE A 278 5.78 14.11 14.25
CA PHE A 278 5.10 14.18 12.96
C PHE A 278 4.58 12.79 12.55
N GLY A 279 3.31 12.54 12.85
CA GLY A 279 2.56 11.32 12.55
C GLY A 279 2.28 11.15 11.05
N SER A 280 2.32 12.22 10.25
CA SER A 280 2.16 12.17 8.80
C SER A 280 3.23 12.96 8.02
N ARG A 281 3.23 12.85 6.68
CA ARG A 281 4.19 13.58 5.83
C ARG A 281 3.94 15.07 5.80
N ASN A 282 2.68 15.47 5.89
CA ASN A 282 2.23 16.85 5.82
C ASN A 282 1.78 17.34 7.21
N ASP A 283 2.29 16.68 8.24
CA ASP A 283 1.96 16.99 9.61
C ASP A 283 2.50 18.36 10.01
N VAL A 284 1.68 19.11 10.74
CA VAL A 284 2.02 20.40 11.30
C VAL A 284 1.71 20.37 12.79
N ASP A 285 2.71 20.64 13.61
CA ASP A 285 2.53 20.72 15.06
C ASP A 285 2.71 22.17 15.50
N VAL A 286 1.69 22.75 16.13
CA VAL A 286 1.72 24.16 16.53
C VAL A 286 2.02 24.30 18.02
N LEU A 287 3.12 24.99 18.33
CA LEU A 287 3.43 25.47 19.67
C LEU A 287 3.08 26.96 19.81
N ALA A 288 2.88 27.43 21.03
CA ALA A 288 2.71 28.86 21.30
C ALA A 288 3.49 29.28 22.55
N ALA A 289 4.06 30.48 22.55
CA ALA A 289 4.73 31.05 23.72
C ALA A 289 4.52 32.56 23.79
N ASP A 290 4.43 33.09 25.00
CA ASP A 290 4.38 34.53 25.23
C ASP A 290 5.81 35.09 25.25
N LEU A 291 6.14 35.96 24.29
CA LEU A 291 7.48 36.52 24.07
C LEU A 291 7.51 38.03 24.37
N LEU A 292 8.72 38.56 24.56
CA LEU A 292 8.97 39.97 24.86
C LEU A 292 9.57 40.69 23.65
N ALA A 293 9.03 41.87 23.32
CA ALA A 293 9.55 42.72 22.26
C ALA A 293 11.05 43.04 22.47
N GLY A 294 11.83 42.97 21.40
CA GLY A 294 13.26 43.25 21.38
C GLY A 294 14.15 42.07 21.79
N HIS A 295 13.58 41.00 22.36
CA HIS A 295 14.35 39.81 22.72
C HIS A 295 14.69 38.96 21.49
N VAL A 296 15.84 38.29 21.53
CA VAL A 296 16.29 37.36 20.49
C VAL A 296 16.06 35.93 20.96
N TYR A 297 15.30 35.17 20.21
CA TYR A 297 15.00 33.77 20.51
C TYR A 297 15.73 32.83 19.55
N LEU A 298 16.26 31.74 20.09
CA LEU A 298 16.87 30.64 19.37
C LEU A 298 15.90 29.46 19.32
N LEU A 299 15.61 29.01 18.10
CA LEU A 299 14.79 27.85 17.77
C LEU A 299 15.69 26.71 17.30
N LYS A 300 15.59 25.54 17.93
CA LYS A 300 16.53 24.46 17.65
C LYS A 300 15.90 23.08 17.72
N ASP A 301 16.16 22.28 16.70
CA ASP A 301 15.96 20.84 16.74
C ASP A 301 17.24 20.15 17.24
N VAL A 302 17.13 19.43 18.35
CA VAL A 302 18.25 18.76 19.04
C VAL A 302 18.12 17.23 19.04
N THR A 303 17.27 16.67 18.18
CA THR A 303 17.00 15.22 18.07
C THR A 303 18.26 14.38 17.81
N GLY A 304 19.27 14.96 17.16
CA GLY A 304 20.58 14.36 16.96
C GLY A 304 21.37 15.06 15.86
N SER A 305 22.69 15.05 15.95
CA SER A 305 23.56 15.61 14.90
C SER A 305 23.63 14.67 13.69
N GLY A 306 23.61 15.23 12.48
CA GLY A 306 23.81 14.48 11.22
C GLY A 306 22.55 13.90 10.57
N ILE A 307 21.36 14.16 11.13
CA ILE A 307 20.09 13.79 10.51
C ILE A 307 19.69 14.89 9.51
N PRO A 308 19.36 14.57 8.25
CA PRO A 308 19.03 15.59 7.25
C PRO A 308 17.62 16.16 7.43
N VAL A 309 16.87 15.69 8.43
CA VAL A 309 15.49 16.08 8.71
C VAL A 309 15.40 16.78 10.04
N TYR A 310 14.69 17.90 10.07
CA TYR A 310 14.51 18.74 11.25
C TYR A 310 13.11 19.37 11.30
N CYS A 311 12.74 19.93 12.45
CA CYS A 311 11.54 20.76 12.60
C CYS A 311 11.71 22.13 11.93
N GLY A 312 11.36 22.27 10.65
CA GLY A 312 11.29 23.61 10.06
C GLY A 312 10.19 24.40 10.74
N THR A 313 10.47 25.67 11.08
CA THR A 313 9.55 26.46 11.88
C THR A 313 9.08 27.70 11.14
N THR A 314 7.77 27.81 10.97
CA THR A 314 7.13 29.07 10.60
C THR A 314 6.71 29.82 11.87
N VAL A 315 7.22 31.05 12.02
CA VAL A 315 6.97 31.89 13.20
C VAL A 315 5.96 32.96 12.84
N THR A 316 4.88 33.06 13.61
CA THR A 316 3.86 34.10 13.48
C THR A 316 3.73 34.85 14.79
N ASP A 317 3.72 36.19 14.72
CA ASP A 317 3.59 37.04 15.90
C ASP A 317 2.16 37.15 16.43
N ALA A 318 2.01 37.88 17.54
CA ALA A 318 0.72 38.10 18.20
C ALA A 318 -0.31 38.86 17.35
N GLN A 319 0.12 39.52 16.27
CA GLN A 319 -0.73 40.23 15.34
C GLN A 319 -1.05 39.40 14.09
N GLY A 320 -0.58 38.15 14.02
CA GLY A 320 -0.76 37.27 12.86
C GLY A 320 0.25 37.53 11.74
N VAL A 321 1.30 38.31 11.98
CA VAL A 321 2.34 38.60 10.98
C VAL A 321 3.44 37.55 11.06
N GLN A 322 3.68 36.88 9.93
CA GLN A 322 4.73 35.89 9.80
C GLN A 322 6.12 36.57 9.83
N GLN A 323 6.94 36.19 10.81
CA GLN A 323 8.32 36.70 10.98
C GLN A 323 9.35 35.85 10.21
N GLY A 324 9.00 34.61 9.86
CA GLY A 324 9.85 33.71 9.09
C GLY A 324 9.06 32.48 8.65
N SER A 325 9.41 31.93 7.48
CA SER A 325 8.83 30.69 6.96
C SER A 325 9.83 29.57 7.06
N LYS A 326 9.41 28.41 7.58
CA LYS A 326 10.19 27.16 7.53
C LYS A 326 11.67 27.36 7.89
N LEU A 327 11.91 28.09 8.98
CA LEU A 327 13.25 28.42 9.44
C LEU A 327 14.04 27.14 9.71
N ALA A 328 15.31 27.15 9.32
CA ALA A 328 16.23 26.03 9.50
C ALA A 328 16.67 25.88 10.97
N THR A 329 16.08 24.94 11.70
CA THR A 329 16.33 24.74 13.14
C THR A 329 17.40 23.69 13.45
N TYR A 330 18.01 23.09 12.43
CA TYR A 330 19.14 22.16 12.60
C TYR A 330 20.47 22.90 12.84
N GLY A 331 21.50 22.17 13.26
CA GLY A 331 22.86 22.70 13.40
C GLY A 331 22.97 23.79 14.46
N GLU A 332 23.20 25.04 14.04
CA GLU A 332 23.25 26.20 14.95
C GLU A 332 21.85 26.65 15.42
N GLY A 333 20.78 26.22 14.74
CA GLY A 333 19.42 26.68 14.98
C GLY A 333 19.09 28.01 14.29
N ALA A 334 17.81 28.38 14.30
CA ALA A 334 17.33 29.62 13.73
C ALA A 334 17.14 30.68 14.82
N ARG A 335 17.54 31.92 14.54
CA ARG A 335 17.32 33.06 15.44
C ARG A 335 16.32 34.03 14.85
N PHE A 336 15.47 34.60 15.69
CA PHE A 336 14.63 35.74 15.31
C PHE A 336 14.47 36.70 16.49
N THR A 337 14.21 37.96 16.18
CA THR A 337 13.89 38.99 17.18
C THR A 337 12.38 39.14 17.26
N ALA A 338 11.81 39.04 18.46
CA ALA A 338 10.39 39.34 18.65
C ALA A 338 10.16 40.85 18.48
N THR A 339 9.38 41.22 17.47
CA THR A 339 9.06 42.62 17.13
C THR A 339 8.01 43.23 18.07
N THR A 340 7.15 42.40 18.65
CA THR A 340 6.11 42.78 19.60
C THR A 340 6.14 41.87 20.81
N SER A 341 5.58 42.34 21.94
CA SER A 341 5.32 41.46 23.08
C SER A 341 3.96 40.81 22.90
N GLY A 342 3.85 39.52 23.21
CA GLY A 342 2.59 38.79 23.12
C GLY A 342 2.78 37.33 22.73
N ARG A 343 1.68 36.67 22.38
CA ARG A 343 1.66 35.25 22.03
C ARG A 343 2.12 35.02 20.58
N TYR A 344 3.25 34.37 20.43
CA TYR A 344 3.74 33.88 19.14
C TYR A 344 3.28 32.44 18.93
N SER A 345 3.03 32.05 17.69
CA SER A 345 2.81 30.66 17.29
C SER A 345 3.97 30.15 16.42
N PHE A 346 4.38 28.91 16.67
CA PHE A 346 5.44 28.20 15.96
C PHE A 346 4.82 26.99 15.28
N ALA A 347 4.56 27.10 13.97
CA ALA A 347 4.12 25.96 13.18
C ALA A 347 5.35 25.14 12.78
N LEU A 348 5.45 23.94 13.34
CA LEU A 348 6.55 23.01 13.12
C LEU A 348 6.13 22.03 12.03
N GLU A 349 6.98 21.85 11.04
CA GLU A 349 6.75 20.87 9.98
C GLU A 349 8.05 20.15 9.66
N ARG A 350 7.93 18.93 9.15
CA ARG A 350 9.10 18.17 8.72
C ARG A 350 9.81 18.87 7.56
N SER A 351 11.10 19.11 7.74
CA SER A 351 11.93 19.87 6.80
C SER A 351 13.23 19.15 6.51
N PHE A 352 13.76 19.37 5.30
CA PHE A 352 14.97 18.72 4.82
C PHE A 352 16.11 19.72 4.75
N SER A 353 17.31 19.28 5.13
CA SER A 353 18.56 20.00 4.87
C SER A 353 19.10 19.55 3.52
N ASN A 354 19.91 20.40 2.89
CA ASN A 354 20.58 20.09 1.63
C ASN A 354 21.74 19.08 1.78
N GLY A 355 21.83 18.36 2.92
CA GLY A 355 22.91 17.43 3.22
C GLY A 355 22.80 16.11 2.45
N PRO A 356 23.92 15.41 2.22
CA PRO A 356 23.93 14.13 1.52
C PRO A 356 23.19 13.07 2.35
N ASN A 357 22.02 12.64 1.84
CA ASN A 357 21.44 11.31 2.00
C ASN A 357 21.60 10.68 3.40
N GLY A 358 20.88 11.20 4.39
CA GLY A 358 20.70 10.50 5.67
C GLY A 358 19.62 9.43 5.57
N TRP A 359 19.88 8.29 6.18
CA TRP A 359 19.07 7.06 6.08
C TRP A 359 18.07 6.90 7.24
N ILE A 360 18.04 7.85 8.18
CA ILE A 360 17.25 7.77 9.41
C ILE A 360 16.32 8.98 9.47
N TYR A 361 15.02 8.71 9.60
CA TYR A 361 13.97 9.71 9.72
C TYR A 361 13.33 9.53 11.09
N PRO A 362 13.70 10.34 12.09
CA PRO A 362 13.08 10.22 13.39
C PRO A 362 11.59 10.58 13.25
N PRO A 363 10.68 9.74 13.77
CA PRO A 363 9.26 10.10 13.84
C PRO A 363 9.05 11.24 14.84
N SER A 364 9.87 11.28 15.89
CA SER A 364 9.80 12.28 16.95
C SER A 364 11.05 13.13 16.98
N HIS A 365 10.87 14.43 17.12
CA HIS A 365 11.89 15.44 17.21
C HIS A 365 11.91 16.06 18.61
N ARG A 366 13.08 16.52 19.07
CA ARG A 366 13.23 17.29 20.29
C ARG A 366 13.49 18.75 19.94
N TYR A 367 12.50 19.59 20.18
CA TYR A 367 12.49 20.99 19.82
C TYR A 367 12.77 21.90 21.03
N GLU A 368 13.57 22.94 20.85
CA GLU A 368 13.93 23.90 21.88
C GLU A 368 13.65 25.34 21.47
N ILE A 369 13.18 26.12 22.44
CA ILE A 369 13.03 27.58 22.34
C ILE A 369 13.79 28.20 23.50
N THR A 370 14.78 29.03 23.22
CA THR A 370 15.60 29.69 24.25
C THR A 370 15.70 31.18 23.99
N ASP A 371 15.58 32.00 25.04
CA ASP A 371 15.93 33.42 24.99
C ASP A 371 17.45 33.58 25.07
N VAL A 372 18.05 34.20 24.06
CA VAL A 372 19.50 34.41 23.92
C VAL A 372 19.85 35.89 23.84
N THR A 373 18.96 36.75 24.34
CA THR A 373 19.20 38.19 24.44
C THR A 373 20.47 38.44 25.29
N PRO A 374 21.43 39.25 24.80
CA PRO A 374 22.69 39.53 25.51
C PRO A 374 22.57 40.20 26.87
#